data_AF-A0A382P4T4-F1
#
_entry.id   AF-A0A382P4T4-F1
#
_cell.length_a   1.000
_cell.length_b   1.000
_cell.length_c   1.000
_cell.angle_alpha   90.00
_cell.angle_beta   90.00
_cell.angle_gamma   90.00
#
_symmetry.space_group_name_H-M   'P 1'
#
loop_
_entity.id
_entity.type
_entity.pdbx_description
1 polymer ?
#
loop_
_entity_poly.entity_id
_entity_poly.type
_entity_poly.pdbx_seq_one_letter_code
_entity_poly.pdbx_strand_id
1 'polypeptide(L)'
;VTPGIDSGAGGFVEVSSGGSLTFNGNVRAGLDNRTGTLLLDPKNITIGSGSGDLIDSAVFGTNPSGDSTITPTTITTVLSDGTNVVLQANNDITVSDAITTNNASGDGGNLTLQAGRSVLVNANITTDNGDLTLTANDLTSNGVVNAQRDDGLAVITLGSGTTINTGTGTFTSTIEAGTGKTYSGSGDITLSTITANSLVAANRGPTSGSDILDTGILTIAGTSSFTTTRSNADITLDSANAFTGAVTLNTTGSQGDATIDNVTTALDIAASSVDGDLTLTSGTGITDSGTVTVGENLSATTDASSGAILLDTLAVSGTIALNTDGSGAATVVNASGLKLAASTVGGALSATATAGNIT
;
A
#
# COMPACT_ATOMS: atom_id res chain seq x y z
N VAL A 1 15.20 43.94 -9.48
CA VAL A 1 16.59 43.64 -9.08
C VAL A 1 17.16 42.63 -10.05
N THR A 2 18.23 42.98 -10.75
CA THR A 2 18.99 42.03 -11.58
C THR A 2 19.85 41.19 -10.61
N PRO A 3 19.70 39.87 -10.53
CA PRO A 3 20.45 39.07 -9.56
C PRO A 3 21.94 39.03 -9.92
N GLY A 4 22.79 39.06 -8.89
CA GLY A 4 24.24 38.90 -9.03
C GLY A 4 24.65 37.50 -9.51
N ILE A 5 25.88 37.40 -9.99
CA ILE A 5 26.51 36.21 -10.61
C ILE A 5 27.01 35.17 -9.60
N ASP A 6 26.69 35.32 -8.31
CA ASP A 6 27.21 34.45 -7.27
C ASP A 6 26.43 33.12 -7.23
N SER A 7 27.17 32.00 -7.21
CA SER A 7 26.63 30.64 -7.14
C SER A 7 25.85 30.43 -5.84
N GLY A 8 24.55 30.16 -5.93
CA GLY A 8 23.66 29.86 -4.80
C GLY A 8 22.37 29.21 -5.28
N ALA A 9 21.64 28.57 -4.34
CA ALA A 9 20.27 28.11 -4.54
C ALA A 9 19.41 29.27 -5.08
N GLY A 10 18.33 28.97 -5.82
CA GLY A 10 17.43 30.01 -6.34
C GLY A 10 16.83 30.91 -5.24
N GLY A 11 15.90 31.77 -5.62
CA GLY A 11 15.14 32.57 -4.67
C GLY A 11 14.33 31.68 -3.71
N PHE A 12 14.33 32.04 -2.43
CA PHE A 12 13.43 31.49 -1.43
C PHE A 12 12.17 32.35 -1.37
N VAL A 13 11.01 31.72 -1.52
CA VAL A 13 9.73 32.42 -1.37
C VAL A 13 8.91 31.71 -0.31
N GLU A 14 8.87 32.32 0.86
CA GLU A 14 7.97 31.92 1.94
C GLU A 14 6.72 32.80 1.88
N VAL A 15 5.58 32.15 1.80
CA VAL A 15 4.28 32.80 1.87
C VAL A 15 3.52 32.16 3.03
N SER A 16 3.23 32.94 4.06
CA SER A 16 2.53 32.45 5.25
C SER A 16 1.44 33.44 5.67
N SER A 17 0.37 32.92 6.25
CA SER A 17 -0.68 33.73 6.87
C SER A 17 -1.26 32.99 8.07
N GLY A 18 -1.76 33.71 9.08
CA GLY A 18 -2.49 33.11 10.21
C GLY A 18 -3.94 32.72 9.88
N GLY A 19 -4.32 32.68 8.60
CA GLY A 19 -5.68 32.43 8.12
C GLY A 19 -5.68 31.96 6.66
N SER A 20 -6.57 32.49 5.82
CA SER A 20 -6.59 32.16 4.38
C SER A 20 -5.50 32.94 3.63
N LEU A 21 -4.55 32.21 3.04
CA LEU A 21 -3.56 32.77 2.12
C LEU A 21 -4.04 32.53 0.68
N THR A 22 -4.29 33.60 -0.08
CA THR A 22 -4.57 33.51 -1.51
C THR A 22 -3.37 34.06 -2.27
N PHE A 23 -2.56 33.18 -2.84
CA PHE A 23 -1.38 33.56 -3.62
C PHE A 23 -1.68 33.58 -5.13
N ASN A 24 -2.24 34.69 -5.63
CA ASN A 24 -2.59 34.85 -7.05
C ASN A 24 -1.45 35.50 -7.85
N GLY A 25 -0.37 34.76 -8.10
CA GLY A 25 0.73 35.22 -8.92
C GLY A 25 1.69 34.12 -9.36
N ASN A 26 2.57 34.43 -10.31
CA ASN A 26 3.67 33.55 -10.71
C ASN A 26 4.94 33.96 -9.96
N VAL A 27 5.49 33.04 -9.17
CA VAL A 27 6.82 33.22 -8.56
C VAL A 27 7.83 32.48 -9.41
N ARG A 28 8.76 33.24 -10.00
CA ARG A 28 9.93 32.65 -10.64
C ARG A 28 11.06 32.57 -9.62
N ALA A 29 11.02 31.53 -8.79
CA ALA A 29 12.01 31.27 -7.74
C ALA A 29 13.33 30.71 -8.33
N GLY A 30 13.28 30.11 -9.52
CA GLY A 30 14.45 29.63 -10.25
C GLY A 30 14.94 30.54 -11.38
N LEU A 31 16.18 30.33 -11.84
CA LEU A 31 16.70 30.88 -13.11
C LEU A 31 17.77 29.93 -13.66
N ASP A 32 17.62 29.50 -14.92
CA ASP A 32 18.42 28.47 -15.59
C ASP A 32 18.36 27.12 -14.85
N ASN A 33 19.49 26.54 -14.47
CA ASN A 33 19.58 25.28 -13.72
C ASN A 33 19.39 25.45 -12.20
N ARG A 34 18.98 26.64 -11.73
CA ARG A 34 18.73 26.92 -10.31
C ARG A 34 17.25 26.70 -10.01
N THR A 35 16.95 25.81 -9.08
CA THR A 35 15.62 25.67 -8.49
C THR A 35 15.50 26.63 -7.30
N GLY A 36 14.36 27.32 -7.21
CA GLY A 36 13.96 28.00 -5.98
C GLY A 36 12.92 27.17 -5.24
N THR A 37 12.55 27.59 -4.03
CA THR A 37 11.67 26.85 -3.13
C THR A 37 10.51 27.76 -2.71
N LEU A 38 9.26 27.32 -2.94
CA LEU A 38 8.02 27.83 -2.36
C LEU A 38 7.54 26.80 -1.34
N LEU A 39 7.20 27.28 -0.15
CA LEU A 39 6.97 26.43 1.01
C LEU A 39 5.47 26.40 1.33
N LEU A 40 4.85 25.23 1.22
CA LEU A 40 3.42 25.01 1.52
C LEU A 40 3.23 23.63 2.16
N ASP A 41 3.46 23.53 3.48
CA ASP A 41 3.24 22.29 4.25
C ASP A 41 2.11 22.50 5.25
N PRO A 42 0.87 22.35 4.80
CA PRO A 42 -0.31 22.64 5.58
C PRO A 42 -0.54 21.63 6.71
N LYS A 43 -1.51 21.95 7.56
CA LYS A 43 -2.17 20.99 8.43
C LYS A 43 -2.80 19.87 7.61
N ASN A 44 -3.66 20.20 6.65
CA ASN A 44 -4.30 19.24 5.74
C ASN A 44 -4.13 19.64 4.27
N ILE A 45 -4.04 18.66 3.38
CA ILE A 45 -4.15 18.86 1.92
C ILE A 45 -5.47 18.25 1.44
N THR A 46 -6.23 19.03 0.68
CA THR A 46 -7.32 18.51 -0.16
C THR A 46 -6.91 18.59 -1.63
N ILE A 47 -6.88 17.46 -2.33
CA ILE A 47 -6.75 17.43 -3.78
C ILE A 47 -8.15 17.49 -4.38
N GLY A 48 -8.52 18.63 -4.93
CA GLY A 48 -9.90 18.89 -5.33
C GLY A 48 -10.11 20.22 -6.05
N SER A 49 -11.36 20.46 -6.45
CA SER A 49 -11.81 21.67 -7.13
C SER A 49 -11.84 22.89 -6.20
N GLY A 50 -11.42 24.05 -6.74
CA GLY A 50 -11.31 25.30 -5.99
C GLY A 50 -10.23 26.23 -6.55
N SER A 51 -9.96 27.34 -5.87
CA SER A 51 -8.73 28.11 -6.10
C SER A 51 -7.57 27.29 -5.54
N GLY A 52 -6.91 26.52 -6.41
CA GLY A 52 -5.84 25.63 -5.98
C GLY A 52 -4.54 26.37 -5.73
N ASP A 53 -3.91 26.04 -4.62
CA ASP A 53 -2.54 26.36 -4.32
C ASP A 53 -1.60 25.68 -5.34
N LEU A 54 -0.39 26.24 -5.47
CA LEU A 54 0.65 25.69 -6.34
C LEU A 54 1.34 24.50 -5.67
N ILE A 55 1.94 23.63 -6.50
CA ILE A 55 2.87 22.59 -6.02
C ILE A 55 4.27 23.18 -6.07
N ASP A 56 5.00 23.11 -4.97
CA ASP A 56 6.43 23.37 -4.92
C ASP A 56 7.07 22.39 -3.92
N SER A 57 8.39 22.44 -3.78
CA SER A 57 9.24 21.71 -2.86
C SER A 57 8.92 21.97 -1.38
N ALA A 58 7.74 21.52 -0.98
CA ALA A 58 7.24 21.51 0.38
C ALA A 58 7.99 20.44 1.21
N VAL A 59 8.38 20.81 2.43
CA VAL A 59 9.00 19.93 3.43
C VAL A 59 8.29 20.21 4.75
N PHE A 60 7.75 19.22 5.44
CA PHE A 60 6.95 19.44 6.66
C PHE A 60 7.35 20.62 7.57
N GLY A 61 6.33 21.36 8.04
CA GLY A 61 6.47 22.37 9.11
C GLY A 61 6.45 23.82 8.66
N THR A 62 6.15 24.10 7.39
CA THR A 62 6.22 25.45 6.81
C THR A 62 4.92 26.24 6.88
N ASN A 63 3.75 25.60 6.85
CA ASN A 63 2.45 26.19 7.18
C ASN A 63 1.62 25.24 8.07
N PRO A 64 2.16 24.81 9.22
CA PRO A 64 1.71 23.57 9.84
C PRO A 64 0.26 23.61 10.33
N SER A 65 -0.32 24.81 10.54
CA SER A 65 -1.68 24.99 11.05
C SER A 65 -2.74 25.32 10.00
N GLY A 66 -2.38 25.76 8.79
CA GLY A 66 -3.34 26.14 7.74
C GLY A 66 -3.66 24.97 6.81
N ASP A 67 -4.84 24.93 6.19
CA ASP A 67 -5.17 23.92 5.18
C ASP A 67 -4.75 24.39 3.77
N SER A 68 -4.52 23.44 2.85
CA SER A 68 -4.25 23.71 1.44
C SER A 68 -5.21 22.93 0.55
N THR A 69 -5.60 23.53 -0.58
CA THR A 69 -6.33 22.85 -1.64
C THR A 69 -5.46 22.85 -2.89
N ILE A 70 -5.16 21.69 -3.46
CA ILE A 70 -4.38 21.57 -4.70
C ILE A 70 -5.29 21.04 -5.80
N THR A 71 -5.36 21.72 -6.95
CA THR A 71 -6.17 21.18 -8.05
C THR A 71 -5.50 19.97 -8.70
N PRO A 72 -6.26 18.96 -9.15
CA PRO A 72 -5.68 17.85 -9.90
C PRO A 72 -4.87 18.31 -11.12
N THR A 73 -5.28 19.38 -11.81
CA THR A 73 -4.56 19.91 -12.98
C THR A 73 -3.14 20.37 -12.66
N THR A 74 -2.91 20.95 -11.47
CA THR A 74 -1.57 21.32 -11.03
C THR A 74 -0.68 20.08 -10.90
N ILE A 75 -1.21 18.99 -10.35
CA ILE A 75 -0.51 17.72 -10.16
C ILE A 75 -0.24 17.05 -11.51
N THR A 76 -1.29 16.88 -12.32
CA THR A 76 -1.20 16.12 -13.57
C THR A 76 -0.33 16.81 -14.61
N THR A 77 -0.20 18.13 -14.59
CA THR A 77 0.76 18.84 -15.46
C THR A 77 2.19 18.42 -15.14
N VAL A 78 2.57 18.44 -13.86
CA VAL A 78 3.94 18.07 -13.42
C VAL A 78 4.22 16.59 -13.65
N LEU A 79 3.27 15.72 -13.29
CA LEU A 79 3.41 14.28 -13.51
C LEU A 79 3.46 13.92 -14.99
N SER A 80 2.68 14.60 -15.86
CA SER A 80 2.67 14.33 -17.31
C SER A 80 3.96 14.81 -17.99
N ASP A 81 4.72 15.71 -17.37
CA ASP A 81 6.08 16.07 -17.80
C ASP A 81 7.14 15.06 -17.31
N GLY A 82 6.74 13.96 -16.66
CA GLY A 82 7.63 12.95 -16.09
C GLY A 82 8.31 13.38 -14.79
N THR A 83 7.85 14.48 -14.18
CA THR A 83 8.45 15.02 -12.95
C THR A 83 7.69 14.50 -11.72
N ASN A 84 8.42 14.09 -10.70
CA ASN A 84 7.84 13.57 -9.47
C ASN A 84 7.12 14.67 -8.68
N VAL A 85 6.03 14.30 -8.00
CA VAL A 85 5.31 15.15 -7.06
C VAL A 85 5.33 14.50 -5.69
N VAL A 86 5.69 15.28 -4.67
CA VAL A 86 5.58 14.90 -3.26
C VAL A 86 4.68 15.93 -2.58
N LEU A 87 3.63 15.45 -1.91
CA LEU A 87 2.72 16.27 -1.12
C LEU A 87 2.81 15.83 0.34
N GLN A 88 3.05 16.78 1.25
CA GLN A 88 3.21 16.51 2.67
C GLN A 88 2.20 17.31 3.50
N ALA A 89 1.51 16.65 4.45
CA ALA A 89 0.57 17.29 5.36
C ALA A 89 0.78 16.82 6.80
N ASN A 90 0.74 17.73 7.77
CA ASN A 90 0.95 17.37 9.18
C ASN A 90 -0.16 16.49 9.77
N ASN A 91 -1.35 16.56 9.18
CA ASN A 91 -2.51 15.80 9.57
C ASN A 91 -2.98 14.93 8.40
N ASP A 92 -3.92 15.37 7.55
CA ASP A 92 -4.47 14.50 6.51
C ASP A 92 -4.19 14.97 5.08
N ILE A 93 -4.14 14.01 4.16
CA ILE A 93 -4.26 14.24 2.72
C ILE A 93 -5.54 13.57 2.23
N THR A 94 -6.42 14.33 1.59
CA THR A 94 -7.67 13.82 1.01
C THR A 94 -7.70 14.03 -0.50
N VAL A 95 -7.82 12.96 -1.28
CA VAL A 95 -8.03 13.01 -2.73
C VAL A 95 -9.52 12.99 -3.01
N SER A 96 -10.10 14.16 -3.28
CA SER A 96 -11.54 14.32 -3.52
C SER A 96 -11.90 14.29 -5.00
N ASP A 97 -11.00 14.76 -5.87
CA ASP A 97 -11.15 14.72 -7.32
C ASP A 97 -10.05 13.88 -7.97
N ALA A 98 -10.35 13.29 -9.12
CA ALA A 98 -9.46 12.33 -9.77
C ALA A 98 -8.14 12.97 -10.25
N ILE A 99 -7.04 12.23 -10.08
CA ILE A 99 -5.72 12.56 -10.63
C ILE A 99 -5.50 11.63 -11.82
N THR A 100 -5.51 12.17 -13.03
CA THR A 100 -5.30 11.38 -14.26
C THR A 100 -4.11 11.92 -15.03
N THR A 101 -2.94 11.34 -14.79
CA THR A 101 -1.73 11.59 -15.57
C THR A 101 -1.84 10.94 -16.95
N ASN A 102 -1.32 11.61 -17.97
CA ASN A 102 -1.27 11.10 -19.34
C ASN A 102 -0.01 11.64 -20.02
N ASN A 103 1.12 11.02 -19.72
CA ASN A 103 2.39 11.28 -20.36
C ASN A 103 2.40 10.64 -21.75
N ALA A 104 2.86 11.37 -22.77
CA ALA A 104 2.79 10.88 -24.15
C ALA A 104 3.62 9.61 -24.43
N SER A 105 4.62 9.34 -23.59
CA SER A 105 5.49 8.14 -23.68
C SER A 105 5.04 7.02 -22.74
N GLY A 106 4.04 7.26 -21.89
CA GLY A 106 3.70 6.37 -20.79
C GLY A 106 4.76 6.36 -19.69
N ASP A 107 5.42 7.48 -19.41
CA ASP A 107 6.42 7.60 -18.33
C ASP A 107 6.03 8.76 -17.42
N GLY A 108 4.85 8.69 -16.80
CA GLY A 108 4.41 9.67 -15.82
C GLY A 108 5.33 9.69 -14.59
N GLY A 109 5.48 10.86 -13.98
CA GLY A 109 6.27 11.02 -12.76
C GLY A 109 5.68 10.24 -11.58
N ASN A 110 6.50 10.03 -10.55
CA ASN A 110 6.07 9.38 -9.31
C ASN A 110 5.24 10.35 -8.46
N LEU A 111 4.16 9.86 -7.85
CA LEU A 111 3.34 10.62 -6.90
C LEU A 111 3.52 10.06 -5.49
N THR A 112 3.91 10.92 -4.54
CA THR A 112 4.01 10.59 -3.12
C THR A 112 3.08 11.47 -2.31
N LEU A 113 2.19 10.85 -1.52
CA LEU A 113 1.32 11.52 -0.56
C LEU A 113 1.72 11.09 0.86
N GLN A 114 2.22 12.02 1.67
CA GLN A 114 2.79 11.74 2.99
C GLN A 114 2.07 12.55 4.08
N ALA A 115 1.31 11.87 4.92
CA ALA A 115 0.45 12.46 5.93
C ALA A 115 0.90 12.07 7.35
N GLY A 116 0.92 13.05 8.26
CA GLY A 116 1.18 12.80 9.69
C GLY A 116 0.05 12.04 10.40
N ARG A 117 -1.15 12.02 9.82
CA ARG A 117 -2.31 11.23 10.25
C ARG A 117 -2.80 10.30 9.13
N SER A 118 -3.69 10.73 8.24
CA SER A 118 -4.37 9.82 7.31
C SER A 118 -4.22 10.22 5.85
N VAL A 119 -4.31 9.23 4.96
CA VAL A 119 -4.48 9.44 3.53
C VAL A 119 -5.83 8.86 3.11
N LEU A 120 -6.74 9.70 2.63
CA LEU A 120 -8.07 9.30 2.18
C LEU A 120 -8.18 9.52 0.68
N VAL A 121 -8.34 8.44 -0.10
CA VAL A 121 -8.49 8.51 -1.55
C VAL A 121 -9.94 8.24 -1.90
N ASN A 122 -10.69 9.29 -2.23
CA ASN A 122 -12.12 9.23 -2.56
C ASN A 122 -12.39 9.35 -4.07
N ALA A 123 -11.34 9.47 -4.88
CA ALA A 123 -11.41 9.55 -6.33
C ALA A 123 -10.24 8.80 -6.97
N ASN A 124 -10.38 8.47 -8.25
CA ASN A 124 -9.43 7.64 -8.97
C ASN A 124 -8.05 8.31 -9.12
N ILE A 125 -6.99 7.50 -9.12
CA ILE A 125 -5.62 7.96 -9.39
C ILE A 125 -5.03 7.09 -10.51
N THR A 126 -4.57 7.74 -11.58
CA THR A 126 -3.75 7.14 -12.63
C THR A 126 -2.43 7.89 -12.74
N THR A 127 -1.31 7.20 -12.53
CA THR A 127 0.04 7.80 -12.62
C THR A 127 0.71 7.60 -13.98
N ASP A 128 0.13 6.77 -14.84
CA ASP A 128 0.67 6.44 -16.17
C ASP A 128 2.10 5.90 -16.10
N ASN A 129 2.25 4.74 -15.45
CA ASN A 129 3.50 4.00 -15.23
C ASN A 129 4.46 4.58 -14.16
N GLY A 130 4.18 5.76 -13.62
CA GLY A 130 4.85 6.27 -12.43
C GLY A 130 4.46 5.51 -11.15
N ASP A 131 5.35 5.49 -10.16
CA ASP A 131 5.03 4.90 -8.85
C ASP A 131 4.03 5.77 -8.08
N LEU A 132 3.19 5.13 -7.26
CA LEU A 132 2.35 5.81 -6.27
C LEU A 132 2.75 5.36 -4.87
N THR A 133 3.09 6.31 -4.00
CA THR A 133 3.41 6.05 -2.59
C THR A 133 2.46 6.82 -1.69
N LEU A 134 1.76 6.11 -0.81
CA LEU A 134 0.93 6.68 0.26
C LEU A 134 1.57 6.35 1.59
N THR A 135 1.82 7.37 2.41
CA THR A 135 2.32 7.22 3.77
C THR A 135 1.38 7.93 4.73
N ALA A 136 0.93 7.23 5.75
CA ALA A 136 0.12 7.76 6.84
C ALA A 136 0.84 7.52 8.17
N ASN A 137 0.35 8.17 9.22
CA ASN A 137 0.93 8.12 10.57
C ASN A 137 2.43 8.45 10.60
N ASP A 138 2.88 9.37 9.75
CA ASP A 138 4.30 9.61 9.54
C ASP A 138 5.01 10.15 10.80
N LEU A 139 6.34 10.06 10.81
CA LEU A 139 7.19 10.29 11.98
C LEU A 139 7.54 11.77 12.14
N THR A 140 7.74 12.20 13.39
CA THR A 140 8.31 13.54 13.66
C THR A 140 9.74 13.70 13.12
N SER A 141 10.50 12.61 12.99
CA SER A 141 11.82 12.62 12.34
C SER A 141 11.77 12.88 10.84
N ASN A 142 10.62 12.60 10.21
CA ASN A 142 10.37 12.91 8.80
C ASN A 142 9.82 14.34 8.65
N GLY A 143 9.55 15.02 9.77
CA GLY A 143 9.22 16.45 9.84
C GLY A 143 7.81 16.75 10.33
N VAL A 144 6.95 15.73 10.53
CA VAL A 144 5.59 15.93 11.05
C VAL A 144 5.61 16.76 12.33
N VAL A 145 4.88 17.87 12.34
CA VAL A 145 4.78 18.73 13.52
C VAL A 145 3.73 18.17 14.47
N ASN A 146 4.20 17.62 15.60
CA ASN A 146 3.36 16.94 16.59
C ASN A 146 2.16 17.78 17.08
N ALA A 147 2.34 19.09 17.25
CA ALA A 147 1.25 19.95 17.74
C ALA A 147 0.11 20.16 16.72
N GLN A 148 0.28 19.69 15.48
CA GLN A 148 -0.66 19.85 14.36
C GLN A 148 -1.25 18.52 13.92
N ARG A 149 -0.80 17.43 14.54
CA ARG A 149 -1.50 16.15 14.53
C ARG A 149 -2.71 16.24 15.48
N ASP A 150 -3.91 16.28 14.90
CA ASP A 150 -5.16 16.22 15.66
C ASP A 150 -5.38 14.83 16.24
N ASP A 151 -6.26 14.62 17.23
CA ASP A 151 -6.60 13.27 17.74
C ASP A 151 -7.27 12.39 16.66
N GLY A 152 -7.28 11.07 16.88
CA GLY A 152 -7.87 10.06 15.99
C GLY A 152 -6.85 9.03 15.49
N LEU A 153 -7.36 7.94 14.92
CA LEU A 153 -6.53 6.90 14.31
C LEU A 153 -6.04 7.35 12.93
N ALA A 154 -4.82 7.01 12.60
CA ALA A 154 -4.26 7.15 11.27
C ALA A 154 -4.69 5.96 10.39
N VAL A 155 -5.25 6.23 9.22
CA VAL A 155 -5.70 5.22 8.25
C VAL A 155 -5.19 5.54 6.86
N ILE A 156 -5.12 4.53 6.01
CA ILE A 156 -5.09 4.72 4.55
C ILE A 156 -6.35 4.07 4.02
N THR A 157 -7.21 4.86 3.38
CA THR A 157 -8.49 4.35 2.86
C THR A 157 -8.61 4.71 1.40
N LEU A 158 -8.62 3.70 0.54
CA LEU A 158 -9.15 3.81 -0.82
C LEU A 158 -10.66 3.60 -0.74
N GLY A 159 -11.42 4.67 -0.98
CA GLY A 159 -12.87 4.67 -0.86
C GLY A 159 -13.50 3.64 -1.80
N SER A 160 -14.66 3.11 -1.41
CA SER A 160 -15.40 2.13 -2.22
C SER A 160 -15.62 2.62 -3.65
N GLY A 161 -15.23 1.79 -4.63
CA GLY A 161 -15.38 2.09 -6.06
C GLY A 161 -14.30 3.00 -6.64
N THR A 162 -13.32 3.43 -5.84
CA THR A 162 -12.13 4.11 -6.37
C THR A 162 -11.19 3.13 -7.07
N THR A 163 -10.52 3.61 -8.11
CA THR A 163 -9.50 2.83 -8.83
C THR A 163 -8.13 3.50 -8.72
N ILE A 164 -7.11 2.71 -8.41
CA ILE A 164 -5.71 3.09 -8.57
C ILE A 164 -5.14 2.37 -9.78
N ASN A 165 -4.50 3.11 -10.68
CA ASN A 165 -3.81 2.54 -11.83
C ASN A 165 -2.39 3.12 -11.95
N THR A 166 -1.40 2.35 -11.55
CA THR A 166 0.01 2.70 -11.73
C THR A 166 0.62 2.09 -12.98
N GLY A 167 -0.13 1.32 -13.78
CA GLY A 167 0.39 0.65 -14.97
C GLY A 167 1.61 -0.22 -14.63
N THR A 168 2.78 0.08 -15.18
CA THR A 168 4.03 -0.62 -14.86
C THR A 168 4.71 -0.14 -13.57
N GLY A 169 4.19 0.91 -12.94
CA GLY A 169 4.69 1.44 -11.66
C GLY A 169 4.24 0.59 -10.47
N THR A 170 4.92 0.80 -9.34
CA THR A 170 4.63 0.19 -8.06
C THR A 170 3.62 1.04 -7.27
N PHE A 171 2.66 0.38 -6.63
CA PHE A 171 1.83 1.02 -5.62
C PHE A 171 2.31 0.61 -4.22
N THR A 172 2.69 1.61 -3.41
CA THR A 172 3.10 1.43 -2.02
C THR A 172 2.14 2.16 -1.08
N SER A 173 1.66 1.47 -0.05
CA SER A 173 0.82 2.01 1.02
C SER A 173 1.43 1.66 2.36
N THR A 174 1.74 2.65 3.19
CA THR A 174 2.38 2.44 4.49
C THR A 174 1.75 3.27 5.59
N ILE A 175 1.28 2.62 6.65
CA ILE A 175 1.01 3.30 7.93
C ILE A 175 2.27 3.13 8.78
N GLU A 176 2.94 4.23 9.09
CA GLU A 176 4.14 4.24 9.93
C GLU A 176 3.81 4.11 11.42
N ALA A 177 4.83 3.94 12.27
CA ALA A 177 4.64 3.80 13.73
C ALA A 177 4.21 5.11 14.42
N GLY A 178 4.31 6.26 13.75
CA GLY A 178 3.97 7.58 14.31
C GLY A 178 4.86 8.06 15.45
N THR A 179 6.10 7.56 15.53
CA THR A 179 7.06 7.88 16.60
C THR A 179 7.26 9.39 16.79
N GLY A 180 7.20 9.82 18.06
CA GLY A 180 7.38 11.21 18.49
C GLY A 180 6.10 12.04 18.45
N LYS A 181 4.98 11.48 17.98
CA LYS A 181 3.66 12.14 18.03
C LYS A 181 2.93 11.78 19.32
N THR A 182 2.13 12.71 19.82
CA THR A 182 1.21 12.53 20.96
C THR A 182 0.11 11.55 20.59
N TYR A 183 -0.40 11.68 19.37
CA TYR A 183 -1.42 10.80 18.81
C TYR A 183 -0.81 10.03 17.63
N SER A 184 -0.52 8.75 17.89
CA SER A 184 0.11 7.83 16.94
C SER A 184 -0.69 6.57 16.69
N GLY A 185 -1.90 6.44 17.26
CA GLY A 185 -2.76 5.30 17.01
C GLY A 185 -3.04 5.12 15.52
N SER A 186 -2.94 3.89 15.05
CA SER A 186 -3.30 3.44 13.70
C SER A 186 -4.66 2.77 13.67
N GLY A 187 -5.27 2.78 12.50
CA GLY A 187 -6.29 1.83 12.07
C GLY A 187 -5.81 1.13 10.80
N ASP A 188 -6.75 0.79 9.93
CA ASP A 188 -6.49 -0.13 8.83
C ASP A 188 -5.91 0.56 7.59
N ILE A 189 -5.31 -0.26 6.74
CA ILE A 189 -5.14 0.03 5.32
C ILE A 189 -6.29 -0.66 4.57
N THR A 190 -7.22 0.12 4.02
CA THR A 190 -8.29 -0.39 3.17
C THR A 190 -7.96 -0.12 1.71
N LEU A 191 -7.73 -1.19 0.96
CA LEU A 191 -7.51 -1.18 -0.48
C LEU A 191 -8.86 -1.25 -1.24
N SER A 192 -8.83 -0.84 -2.50
CA SER A 192 -9.95 -0.92 -3.46
C SER A 192 -9.39 -1.52 -4.76
N THR A 193 -10.05 -1.30 -5.89
CA THR A 193 -9.57 -1.76 -7.19
C THR A 193 -8.20 -1.15 -7.53
N ILE A 194 -7.20 -2.00 -7.74
CA ILE A 194 -5.81 -1.61 -8.04
C ILE A 194 -5.32 -2.35 -9.27
N THR A 195 -4.74 -1.62 -10.22
CA THR A 195 -3.91 -2.16 -11.30
C THR A 195 -2.50 -1.63 -11.16
N ALA A 196 -1.53 -2.53 -10.95
CA ALA A 196 -0.13 -2.15 -10.77
C ALA A 196 0.83 -3.26 -11.22
N ASN A 197 2.11 -2.92 -11.41
CA ASN A 197 3.14 -3.94 -11.58
C ASN A 197 3.52 -4.58 -10.24
N SER A 198 3.56 -3.82 -9.15
CA SER A 198 3.87 -4.36 -7.83
C SER A 198 3.06 -3.64 -6.79
N LEU A 199 2.75 -4.35 -5.70
CA LEU A 199 1.96 -3.82 -4.59
C LEU A 199 2.67 -4.11 -3.28
N VAL A 200 2.93 -3.05 -2.51
CA VAL A 200 3.47 -3.15 -1.16
C VAL A 200 2.51 -2.47 -0.19
N ALA A 201 1.96 -3.21 0.76
CA ALA A 201 1.13 -2.66 1.82
C ALA A 201 1.72 -3.05 3.19
N ALA A 202 2.04 -2.05 4.01
CA ALA A 202 2.66 -2.26 5.31
C ALA A 202 1.95 -1.46 6.40
N ASN A 203 1.30 -2.16 7.33
CA ASN A 203 0.75 -1.56 8.54
C ASN A 203 1.73 -1.72 9.71
N ARG A 204 2.51 -0.67 9.95
CA ARG A 204 3.53 -0.57 10.99
C ARG A 204 3.07 0.25 12.19
N GLY A 205 1.78 0.58 12.22
CA GLY A 205 1.15 1.37 13.27
C GLY A 205 1.15 0.67 14.63
N PRO A 206 1.00 1.40 15.74
CA PRO A 206 1.14 0.83 17.08
C PRO A 206 -0.13 0.15 17.63
N THR A 207 -1.28 0.29 16.96
CA THR A 207 -2.56 -0.26 17.45
C THR A 207 -2.71 -1.73 17.03
N SER A 208 -3.19 -2.57 17.94
CA SER A 208 -3.57 -3.96 17.65
C SER A 208 -4.87 -4.00 16.84
N GLY A 209 -5.00 -4.95 15.89
CA GLY A 209 -6.14 -4.97 14.96
C GLY A 209 -6.15 -3.81 13.98
N SER A 210 -4.96 -3.40 13.52
CA SER A 210 -4.79 -2.46 12.42
C SER A 210 -4.47 -3.25 11.17
N ASP A 211 -5.51 -3.58 10.42
CA ASP A 211 -5.50 -4.63 9.41
C ASP A 211 -5.05 -4.10 8.05
N ILE A 212 -4.91 -5.02 7.10
CA ILE A 212 -4.89 -4.73 5.66
C ILE A 212 -6.06 -5.46 5.03
N LEU A 213 -6.96 -4.70 4.41
CA LEU A 213 -8.21 -5.21 3.84
C LEU A 213 -8.29 -4.82 2.37
N ASP A 214 -8.95 -5.62 1.54
CA ASP A 214 -9.42 -5.19 0.23
C ASP A 214 -10.95 -5.06 0.17
N THR A 215 -11.42 -4.20 -0.74
CA THR A 215 -12.85 -3.99 -1.03
C THR A 215 -13.14 -3.99 -2.52
N GLY A 216 -12.10 -4.26 -3.32
CA GLY A 216 -12.13 -4.26 -4.77
C GLY A 216 -10.97 -5.10 -5.31
N ILE A 217 -10.98 -5.35 -6.61
CA ILE A 217 -10.08 -6.33 -7.24
C ILE A 217 -8.65 -5.79 -7.35
N LEU A 218 -7.70 -6.56 -6.84
CA LEU A 218 -6.27 -6.34 -6.99
C LEU A 218 -5.78 -7.10 -8.24
N THR A 219 -5.33 -6.37 -9.26
CA THR A 219 -4.72 -6.92 -10.49
C THR A 219 -3.25 -6.54 -10.52
N ILE A 220 -2.38 -7.44 -10.08
CA ILE A 220 -0.95 -7.17 -9.89
C ILE A 220 -0.10 -8.08 -10.78
N ALA A 221 0.64 -7.47 -11.70
CA ALA A 221 1.41 -8.21 -12.71
C ALA A 221 2.68 -8.87 -12.16
N GLY A 222 3.34 -8.20 -11.22
CA GLY A 222 4.56 -8.64 -10.55
C GLY A 222 4.31 -9.03 -9.09
N THR A 223 5.32 -8.83 -8.25
CA THR A 223 5.29 -9.29 -6.85
C THR A 223 4.41 -8.42 -5.96
N SER A 224 3.81 -9.05 -4.95
CA SER A 224 3.07 -8.34 -3.90
C SER A 224 3.60 -8.67 -2.51
N SER A 225 3.57 -7.70 -1.60
CA SER A 225 3.97 -7.88 -0.20
C SER A 225 3.01 -7.16 0.74
N PHE A 226 2.48 -7.91 1.70
CA PHE A 226 1.56 -7.42 2.71
C PHE A 226 2.13 -7.73 4.09
N THR A 227 2.18 -6.73 4.97
CA THR A 227 2.78 -6.90 6.30
C THR A 227 2.03 -6.11 7.36
N THR A 228 1.57 -6.81 8.40
CA THR A 228 1.15 -6.20 9.67
C THR A 228 2.22 -6.49 10.73
N THR A 229 2.44 -5.55 11.65
CA THR A 229 3.52 -5.68 12.66
C THR A 229 3.04 -5.70 14.11
N ARG A 230 1.73 -5.56 14.33
CA ARG A 230 1.10 -5.64 15.65
C ARG A 230 0.28 -6.91 15.75
N SER A 231 0.10 -7.36 16.98
CA SER A 231 -0.73 -8.54 17.27
C SER A 231 -2.16 -8.33 16.82
N ASN A 232 -2.82 -9.43 16.46
CA ASN A 232 -4.23 -9.48 16.10
C ASN A 232 -4.59 -8.61 14.88
N ALA A 233 -3.60 -8.33 14.02
CA ALA A 233 -3.80 -7.55 12.82
C ALA A 233 -3.78 -8.47 11.61
N ASP A 234 -4.89 -8.52 10.91
CA ASP A 234 -5.15 -9.47 9.84
C ASP A 234 -4.76 -8.91 8.47
N ILE A 235 -4.53 -9.81 7.53
CA ILE A 235 -4.46 -9.51 6.11
C ILE A 235 -5.63 -10.23 5.44
N THR A 236 -6.64 -9.48 4.99
CA THR A 236 -7.81 -10.03 4.29
C THR A 236 -7.87 -9.50 2.87
N LEU A 237 -7.56 -10.37 1.91
CA LEU A 237 -7.54 -10.10 0.47
C LEU A 237 -8.53 -11.05 -0.24
N ASP A 238 -9.80 -10.99 0.17
CA ASP A 238 -10.86 -11.95 -0.17
C ASP A 238 -11.76 -11.50 -1.33
N SER A 239 -11.41 -10.40 -1.98
CA SER A 239 -11.95 -10.04 -3.30
C SER A 239 -11.46 -11.00 -4.38
N ALA A 240 -12.10 -10.96 -5.56
CA ALA A 240 -11.73 -11.79 -6.71
C ALA A 240 -10.42 -11.34 -7.39
N ASN A 241 -9.29 -11.51 -6.70
CA ASN A 241 -8.01 -10.94 -7.10
C ASN A 241 -7.35 -11.69 -8.26
N ALA A 242 -6.35 -11.05 -8.86
CA ALA A 242 -5.54 -11.55 -9.96
C ALA A 242 -4.07 -11.16 -9.76
N PHE A 243 -3.37 -11.94 -8.93
CA PHE A 243 -1.92 -11.87 -8.74
C PHE A 243 -1.24 -12.83 -9.72
N THR A 244 -0.34 -12.32 -10.57
CA THR A 244 0.46 -13.17 -11.47
C THR A 244 1.89 -13.38 -11.00
N GLY A 245 2.41 -12.50 -10.14
CA GLY A 245 3.68 -12.69 -9.45
C GLY A 245 3.49 -13.23 -8.04
N ALA A 246 4.59 -13.63 -7.41
CA ALA A 246 4.58 -14.21 -6.07
C ALA A 246 4.09 -13.21 -5.01
N VAL A 247 3.35 -13.71 -4.03
CA VAL A 247 2.74 -12.95 -2.95
C VAL A 247 3.41 -13.31 -1.62
N THR A 248 3.83 -12.29 -0.86
CA THR A 248 4.35 -12.43 0.49
C THR A 248 3.31 -11.94 1.51
N LEU A 249 3.05 -12.75 2.54
CA LEU A 249 2.13 -12.45 3.63
C LEU A 249 2.87 -12.53 4.96
N ASN A 250 2.87 -11.45 5.74
CA ASN A 250 3.46 -11.45 7.08
C ASN A 250 2.51 -10.84 8.11
N THR A 251 2.16 -11.62 9.11
CA THR A 251 1.36 -11.17 10.27
C THR A 251 2.14 -11.41 11.55
N THR A 252 1.65 -10.86 12.67
CA THR A 252 2.28 -11.06 13.98
C THR A 252 1.23 -11.47 15.01
N GLY A 253 1.57 -12.43 15.85
CA GLY A 253 0.71 -12.96 16.90
C GLY A 253 -0.29 -14.01 16.38
N SER A 254 -0.69 -14.93 17.27
CA SER A 254 -1.51 -16.10 16.94
C SER A 254 -2.97 -15.82 16.53
N GLN A 255 -3.36 -14.54 16.45
CA GLN A 255 -4.65 -14.08 15.95
C GLN A 255 -4.45 -13.09 14.79
N GLY A 256 -3.23 -12.98 14.26
CA GLY A 256 -2.97 -12.24 13.03
C GLY A 256 -3.07 -13.23 11.88
N ASP A 257 -4.25 -13.31 11.29
CA ASP A 257 -4.58 -14.27 10.25
C ASP A 257 -4.33 -13.67 8.87
N ALA A 258 -4.13 -14.52 7.87
CA ALA A 258 -4.02 -14.09 6.48
C ALA A 258 -4.96 -14.90 5.58
N THR A 259 -5.79 -14.20 4.82
CA THR A 259 -6.72 -14.76 3.85
C THR A 259 -6.48 -14.13 2.49
N ILE A 260 -6.43 -14.95 1.44
CA ILE A 260 -6.28 -14.49 0.05
C ILE A 260 -7.13 -15.34 -0.90
N ASP A 261 -7.84 -14.69 -1.82
CA ASP A 261 -8.53 -15.32 -2.94
C ASP A 261 -7.98 -14.84 -4.28
N ASN A 262 -7.44 -15.76 -5.09
CA ASN A 262 -6.81 -15.47 -6.37
C ASN A 262 -7.52 -16.24 -7.51
N VAL A 263 -8.56 -15.64 -8.06
CA VAL A 263 -9.59 -16.33 -8.85
C VAL A 263 -9.14 -16.69 -10.26
N THR A 264 -8.40 -15.82 -10.94
CA THR A 264 -8.16 -15.96 -12.40
C THR A 264 -6.77 -16.43 -12.79
N THR A 265 -5.84 -16.45 -11.84
CA THR A 265 -4.42 -16.76 -12.04
C THR A 265 -3.94 -17.75 -10.97
N ALA A 266 -2.77 -18.36 -11.18
CA ALA A 266 -2.19 -19.25 -10.19
C ALA A 266 -1.67 -18.42 -9.01
N LEU A 267 -1.98 -18.86 -7.80
CA LEU A 267 -1.47 -18.25 -6.58
C LEU A 267 -0.11 -18.84 -6.25
N ASP A 268 0.94 -18.02 -6.28
CA ASP A 268 2.27 -18.38 -5.79
C ASP A 268 2.53 -17.63 -4.48
N ILE A 269 2.68 -18.37 -3.38
CA ILE A 269 3.07 -17.81 -2.09
C ILE A 269 4.58 -17.87 -1.96
N ALA A 270 5.22 -16.70 -1.94
CA ALA A 270 6.63 -16.58 -1.62
C ALA A 270 6.88 -16.85 -0.12
N ALA A 271 8.15 -16.83 0.29
CA ALA A 271 8.54 -16.96 1.68
C ALA A 271 7.73 -16.01 2.58
N SER A 272 6.93 -16.58 3.49
CA SER A 272 5.89 -15.89 4.26
C SER A 272 5.88 -16.36 5.71
N SER A 273 5.50 -15.49 6.64
CA SER A 273 5.39 -15.79 8.07
C SER A 273 4.04 -15.32 8.60
N VAL A 274 3.09 -16.23 8.70
CA VAL A 274 1.76 -15.96 9.25
C VAL A 274 1.69 -16.58 10.63
N ASP A 275 1.68 -15.76 11.67
CA ASP A 275 1.69 -16.26 13.05
C ASP A 275 0.33 -16.88 13.46
N GLY A 276 -0.76 -16.49 12.80
CA GLY A 276 -2.11 -17.04 12.96
C GLY A 276 -2.45 -18.14 11.94
N ASP A 277 -3.72 -18.16 11.52
CA ASP A 277 -4.24 -19.05 10.46
C ASP A 277 -3.94 -18.47 9.07
N LEU A 278 -3.67 -19.35 8.10
CA LEU A 278 -3.49 -19.01 6.69
C LEU A 278 -4.57 -19.68 5.83
N THR A 279 -5.39 -18.90 5.14
CA THR A 279 -6.39 -19.37 4.19
C THR A 279 -6.05 -18.92 2.77
N LEU A 280 -5.89 -19.90 1.87
CA LEU A 280 -5.55 -19.69 0.46
C LEU A 280 -6.68 -20.23 -0.41
N THR A 281 -7.19 -19.40 -1.32
CA THR A 281 -8.13 -19.80 -2.37
C THR A 281 -7.59 -19.42 -3.74
N SER A 282 -7.74 -20.29 -4.74
CA SER A 282 -7.44 -19.95 -6.13
C SER A 282 -8.31 -20.71 -7.13
N GLY A 283 -8.73 -20.03 -8.20
CA GLY A 283 -9.47 -20.65 -9.30
C GLY A 283 -8.62 -21.42 -10.32
N THR A 284 -7.30 -21.48 -10.14
CA THR A 284 -6.42 -22.20 -11.09
C THR A 284 -5.39 -23.12 -10.45
N GLY A 285 -4.75 -22.72 -9.34
CA GLY A 285 -3.71 -23.52 -8.70
C GLY A 285 -3.01 -22.76 -7.59
N ILE A 286 -2.44 -23.48 -6.63
CA ILE A 286 -1.70 -22.91 -5.50
C ILE A 286 -0.31 -23.53 -5.49
N THR A 287 0.71 -22.68 -5.49
CA THR A 287 2.13 -23.05 -5.36
C THR A 287 2.81 -22.25 -4.25
N ASP A 288 3.94 -22.74 -3.76
CA ASP A 288 4.91 -21.95 -3.01
C ASP A 288 6.25 -21.85 -3.76
N SER A 289 6.95 -20.73 -3.53
CA SER A 289 8.28 -20.45 -4.09
C SER A 289 9.33 -20.17 -3.01
N GLY A 290 8.94 -20.29 -1.74
CA GLY A 290 9.80 -20.19 -0.58
C GLY A 290 9.07 -20.64 0.69
N THR A 291 9.80 -20.76 1.79
CA THR A 291 9.24 -21.35 3.02
C THR A 291 8.04 -20.58 3.54
N VAL A 292 6.90 -21.25 3.66
CA VAL A 292 5.66 -20.70 4.24
C VAL A 292 5.53 -21.19 5.67
N THR A 293 5.72 -20.29 6.62
CA THR A 293 5.57 -20.57 8.05
C THR A 293 4.17 -20.16 8.50
N VAL A 294 3.46 -21.08 9.14
CA VAL A 294 2.12 -20.84 9.70
C VAL A 294 2.11 -21.28 11.16
N GLY A 295 1.83 -20.32 12.06
CA GLY A 295 1.81 -20.55 13.49
C GLY A 295 0.62 -21.43 13.93
N GLU A 296 -0.51 -21.29 13.26
CA GLU A 296 -1.73 -22.08 13.53
C GLU A 296 -2.05 -23.01 12.34
N ASN A 297 -3.23 -22.90 11.72
CA ASN A 297 -3.70 -23.81 10.68
C ASN A 297 -3.53 -23.23 9.28
N LEU A 298 -3.31 -24.11 8.31
CA LEU A 298 -3.33 -23.80 6.89
C LEU A 298 -4.55 -24.46 6.23
N SER A 299 -5.30 -23.69 5.45
CA SER A 299 -6.31 -24.21 4.52
C SER A 299 -6.01 -23.74 3.11
N ALA A 300 -5.78 -24.68 2.19
CA ALA A 300 -5.58 -24.39 0.77
C ALA A 300 -6.70 -25.00 -0.07
N THR A 301 -7.35 -24.17 -0.88
CA THR A 301 -8.48 -24.55 -1.72
C THR A 301 -8.26 -24.12 -3.17
N THR A 302 -8.34 -25.04 -4.12
CA THR A 302 -8.64 -24.69 -5.51
C THR A 302 -10.13 -24.88 -5.76
N ASP A 303 -10.81 -23.88 -6.33
CA ASP A 303 -12.28 -23.87 -6.44
C ASP A 303 -12.77 -23.88 -7.91
N ALA A 304 -11.84 -23.91 -8.87
CA ALA A 304 -12.14 -24.07 -10.27
C ALA A 304 -10.99 -24.76 -11.03
N SER A 305 -11.24 -25.02 -12.32
CA SER A 305 -10.26 -25.43 -13.32
C SER A 305 -9.53 -26.75 -13.03
N SER A 306 -10.04 -27.57 -12.10
CA SER A 306 -9.28 -28.72 -11.56
C SER A 306 -7.88 -28.35 -11.08
N GLY A 307 -7.76 -27.17 -10.46
CA GLY A 307 -6.49 -26.62 -10.04
C GLY A 307 -5.72 -27.52 -9.08
N ALA A 308 -4.41 -27.61 -9.25
CA ALA A 308 -3.55 -28.38 -8.36
C ALA A 308 -3.08 -27.54 -7.16
N ILE A 309 -2.80 -28.21 -6.04
CA ILE A 309 -2.09 -27.63 -4.90
C ILE A 309 -0.70 -28.27 -4.84
N LEU A 310 0.35 -27.46 -4.87
CA LEU A 310 1.73 -27.88 -4.76
C LEU A 310 2.44 -27.00 -3.72
N LEU A 311 2.51 -27.49 -2.48
CA LEU A 311 3.12 -26.77 -1.36
C LEU A 311 4.29 -27.58 -0.82
N ASP A 312 5.51 -27.31 -1.29
CA ASP A 312 6.69 -28.15 -1.08
C ASP A 312 7.67 -27.66 0.00
N THR A 313 7.43 -26.47 0.56
CA THR A 313 8.28 -25.85 1.57
C THR A 313 7.50 -25.29 2.77
N LEU A 314 6.59 -26.08 3.35
CA LEU A 314 5.81 -25.62 4.50
C LEU A 314 6.53 -25.78 5.85
N ALA A 315 6.21 -24.90 6.78
CA ALA A 315 6.48 -25.02 8.22
C ALA A 315 5.22 -24.65 9.02
N VAL A 316 4.21 -25.53 8.98
CA VAL A 316 2.92 -25.36 9.66
C VAL A 316 2.93 -26.11 10.99
N SER A 317 2.56 -25.42 12.08
CA SER A 317 2.52 -26.02 13.43
C SER A 317 1.18 -26.69 13.77
N GLY A 318 0.08 -26.14 13.25
CA GLY A 318 -1.28 -26.65 13.41
C GLY A 318 -1.65 -27.73 12.40
N THR A 319 -2.86 -27.65 11.87
CA THR A 319 -3.39 -28.59 10.88
C THR A 319 -3.28 -28.03 9.46
N ILE A 320 -3.26 -28.93 8.48
CA ILE A 320 -3.26 -28.59 7.04
C ILE A 320 -4.51 -29.21 6.40
N ALA A 321 -5.37 -28.37 5.82
CA ALA A 321 -6.51 -28.78 5.00
C ALA A 321 -6.21 -28.53 3.51
N LEU A 322 -6.51 -29.53 2.66
CA LEU A 322 -6.27 -29.48 1.22
C LEU A 322 -7.57 -29.81 0.48
N ASN A 323 -8.10 -28.86 -0.28
CA ASN A 323 -9.32 -29.04 -1.07
C ASN A 323 -9.05 -28.70 -2.53
N THR A 324 -9.17 -29.67 -3.43
CA THR A 324 -8.99 -29.43 -4.85
C THR A 324 -10.30 -29.49 -5.62
N ASP A 325 -10.46 -28.61 -6.61
CA ASP A 325 -11.56 -28.68 -7.55
C ASP A 325 -11.40 -29.90 -8.49
N GLY A 326 -12.53 -30.46 -8.92
CA GLY A 326 -12.60 -31.47 -9.97
C GLY A 326 -11.61 -32.62 -9.82
N SER A 327 -10.64 -32.71 -10.73
CA SER A 327 -9.58 -33.74 -10.72
C SER A 327 -8.21 -33.23 -10.24
N GLY A 328 -8.16 -32.06 -9.58
CA GLY A 328 -6.92 -31.43 -9.13
C GLY A 328 -6.16 -32.32 -8.13
N ALA A 329 -4.85 -32.44 -8.31
CA ALA A 329 -3.97 -33.18 -7.41
C ALA A 329 -3.45 -32.28 -6.28
N ALA A 330 -3.01 -32.87 -5.17
CA ALA A 330 -2.39 -32.15 -4.07
C ALA A 330 -1.03 -32.77 -3.71
N THR A 331 -0.01 -31.94 -3.60
CA THR A 331 1.30 -32.30 -3.03
C THR A 331 1.60 -31.36 -1.87
N VAL A 332 1.94 -31.94 -0.73
CA VAL A 332 2.29 -31.19 0.47
C VAL A 332 3.55 -31.76 1.13
N VAL A 333 4.47 -30.87 1.48
CA VAL A 333 5.66 -31.19 2.27
C VAL A 333 5.74 -30.23 3.45
N ASN A 334 5.67 -30.78 4.67
CA ASN A 334 5.82 -29.99 5.90
C ASN A 334 7.16 -30.30 6.57
N ALA A 335 7.83 -29.27 7.09
CA ALA A 335 9.12 -29.37 7.78
C ALA A 335 9.01 -30.16 9.10
N SER A 336 7.84 -30.14 9.72
CA SER A 336 7.51 -30.89 10.93
C SER A 336 6.47 -31.97 10.63
N GLY A 337 5.88 -32.54 11.69
CA GLY A 337 4.77 -33.49 11.53
C GLY A 337 3.65 -32.88 10.69
N LEU A 338 2.99 -33.72 9.90
CA LEU A 338 1.91 -33.30 9.01
C LEU A 338 0.58 -33.79 9.59
N LYS A 339 -0.20 -32.87 10.15
CA LYS A 339 -1.54 -33.15 10.67
C LYS A 339 -2.56 -32.75 9.61
N LEU A 340 -3.16 -33.72 8.95
CA LEU A 340 -4.18 -33.44 7.95
C LEU A 340 -5.52 -33.18 8.63
N ALA A 341 -6.11 -32.02 8.35
CA ALA A 341 -7.51 -31.76 8.62
C ALA A 341 -8.38 -32.40 7.53
N ALA A 342 -9.71 -32.28 7.67
CA ALA A 342 -10.65 -32.72 6.64
C ALA A 342 -10.26 -32.12 5.28
N SER A 343 -10.04 -32.99 4.29
CA SER A 343 -9.46 -32.65 2.99
C SER A 343 -10.20 -33.41 1.89
N THR A 344 -10.47 -32.74 0.77
CA THR A 344 -11.07 -33.36 -0.42
C THR A 344 -10.12 -33.17 -1.60
N VAL A 345 -9.41 -34.24 -1.98
CA VAL A 345 -8.49 -34.19 -3.12
C VAL A 345 -9.07 -35.04 -4.24
N GLY A 346 -9.45 -34.39 -5.34
CA GLY A 346 -10.04 -35.05 -6.51
C GLY A 346 -9.06 -35.90 -7.32
N GLY A 347 -7.78 -35.51 -7.32
CA GLY A 347 -6.67 -36.20 -7.96
C GLY A 347 -5.83 -37.04 -6.99
N ALA A 348 -4.55 -37.21 -7.30
CA ALA A 348 -3.60 -37.89 -6.41
C ALA A 348 -3.20 -36.98 -5.24
N LEU A 349 -3.01 -37.58 -4.06
CA LEU A 349 -2.41 -36.92 -2.89
C LEU A 349 -0.99 -37.46 -2.67
N SER A 350 -0.02 -36.56 -2.63
CA SER A 350 1.35 -36.81 -2.17
C SER A 350 1.59 -36.00 -0.89
N ALA A 351 1.89 -36.67 0.21
CA ALA A 351 2.02 -36.04 1.52
C ALA A 351 3.33 -36.47 2.18
N THR A 352 4.16 -35.51 2.56
CA THR A 352 5.46 -35.73 3.21
C THR A 352 5.57 -34.89 4.47
N ALA A 353 5.91 -35.53 5.59
CA ALA A 353 6.48 -34.85 6.75
C ALA A 353 7.99 -35.12 6.73
N THR A 354 8.82 -34.08 6.65
CA THR A 354 10.28 -34.28 6.63
C THR A 354 10.81 -34.71 8.00
N ALA A 355 10.09 -34.35 9.07
CA ALA A 355 10.28 -34.85 10.43
C ALA A 355 8.93 -35.15 11.09
N GLY A 356 8.89 -36.12 12.01
CA GLY A 356 7.67 -36.48 12.73
C GLY A 356 6.72 -37.41 11.96
N ASN A 357 5.49 -37.53 12.44
CA ASN A 357 4.47 -38.42 11.87
C ASN A 357 3.51 -37.66 10.95
N ILE A 358 2.87 -38.40 10.06
CA ILE A 358 1.67 -37.96 9.33
C ILE A 358 0.46 -38.51 10.09
N THR A 359 -0.50 -37.66 10.47
CA THR A 359 -1.71 -38.03 11.24
C THR A 359 -2.97 -37.42 10.67
#